data_AF-A0A0R2MDH8-F1
#
_entry.id   AF-A0A0R2MDH8-F1
#
_cell.length_a   1.000
_cell.length_b   1.000
_cell.length_c   1.000
_cell.angle_alpha   90.00
_cell.angle_beta   90.00
_cell.angle_gamma   90.00
#
_symmetry.space_group_name_H-M   'P 1'
#
loop_
_entity.id
_entity.type
_entity.pdbx_description
1 polymer ?
#
loop_
_entity_poly.entity_id
_entity_poly.type
_entity_poly.pdbx_seq_one_letter_code
_entity_poly.pdbx_strand_id
1 'polypeptide(L)'
;MLLLLAGCTSQAQPSLSTTQENTIAANNRKTAADQQAKAEDASAAKRSGTQYQATNDHITGADKAAAAVNQVLDAPKAQLFVAVPNVNVDGSGHHYYQVNAFAKTTNGQRGQALAHYFVYLDGKITTKQID
;
A
#
# COMPACT_ATOMS: atom_id res chain seq x y z
N MET A 1 -67.52 -1.86 28.53
CA MET A 1 -66.31 -2.69 28.35
C MET A 1 -65.20 -1.77 27.86
N LEU A 2 -64.26 -1.43 28.75
CA LEU A 2 -63.05 -0.65 28.45
C LEU A 2 -62.18 -1.42 27.45
N LEU A 3 -61.48 -0.71 26.56
CA LEU A 3 -60.04 -0.89 26.34
C LEU A 3 -59.47 0.29 25.53
N LEU A 4 -58.77 1.17 26.26
CA LEU A 4 -57.73 2.07 25.76
C LEU A 4 -56.67 1.23 25.03
N LEU A 5 -56.27 1.61 23.81
CA LEU A 5 -54.92 1.28 23.35
C LEU A 5 -54.21 2.55 22.87
N ALA A 6 -53.14 2.81 23.62
CA ALA A 6 -52.28 3.97 23.61
C ALA A 6 -51.55 4.15 22.28
N GLY A 7 -51.20 5.41 22.02
CA GLY A 7 -50.40 5.80 20.87
C GLY A 7 -49.05 5.11 20.84
N CYS A 8 -48.65 4.69 19.65
CA CYS A 8 -47.29 4.29 19.35
C CYS A 8 -46.40 5.53 19.44
N THR A 9 -45.74 5.74 20.58
CA THR A 9 -44.58 6.62 20.62
C THR A 9 -43.44 5.87 19.93
N SER A 10 -43.19 6.17 18.64
CA SER A 10 -41.92 5.83 18.02
C SER A 10 -40.84 6.62 18.75
N GLN A 11 -40.28 6.00 19.80
CA GLN A 11 -39.01 6.44 20.36
C GLN A 11 -37.97 6.28 19.26
N ALA A 12 -37.68 7.38 18.56
CA ALA A 12 -36.50 7.47 17.73
C ALA A 12 -35.30 7.10 18.61
N GLN A 13 -34.60 6.04 18.21
CA GLN A 13 -33.35 5.64 18.83
C GLN A 13 -32.44 6.87 18.94
N PRO A 14 -31.69 7.04 20.05
CA PRO A 14 -30.82 8.18 20.20
C PRO A 14 -29.79 8.15 19.06
N SER A 15 -29.93 9.07 18.11
CA SER A 15 -28.94 9.30 17.07
C SER A 15 -27.65 9.72 17.78
N LEU A 16 -26.57 9.00 17.55
CA LEU A 16 -25.24 9.38 18.01
C LEU A 16 -25.01 10.85 17.65
N SER A 17 -24.49 11.63 18.59
CA SER A 17 -24.15 13.01 18.26
C SER A 17 -23.09 13.03 17.17
N THR A 18 -23.10 14.05 16.31
CA THR A 18 -22.12 14.24 15.23
C THR A 18 -20.67 14.15 15.72
N THR A 19 -20.42 14.54 16.97
CA THR A 19 -19.13 14.40 17.66
C THR A 19 -18.74 12.94 17.91
N GLN A 20 -19.70 12.09 18.30
CA GLN A 20 -19.49 10.66 18.50
C GLN A 20 -19.26 9.94 17.17
N GLU A 21 -20.01 10.30 16.12
CA GLU A 21 -19.80 9.76 14.77
C GLU A 21 -18.41 10.10 14.22
N ASN A 22 -17.97 11.36 14.40
CA ASN A 22 -16.63 11.79 14.01
C ASN A 22 -15.52 11.06 14.77
N THR A 23 -15.73 10.80 16.07
CA THR A 23 -14.77 10.07 16.91
C THR A 23 -14.67 8.61 16.45
N ILE A 24 -15.80 7.97 16.14
CA ILE A 24 -15.83 6.60 15.63
C ILE A 24 -15.18 6.54 14.24
N ALA A 25 -15.44 7.50 13.34
CA ALA A 25 -14.82 7.55 12.02
C ALA A 25 -13.31 7.83 12.09
N ALA A 26 -12.84 8.63 13.05
CA ALA A 26 -11.41 8.86 13.28
C ALA A 26 -10.72 7.60 13.84
N ASN A 27 -11.35 6.93 14.82
CA ASN A 27 -10.84 5.67 15.35
C ASN A 27 -10.82 4.56 14.29
N ASN A 28 -11.86 4.43 13.47
CA ASN A 28 -11.90 3.46 12.39
C ASN A 28 -10.81 3.72 11.33
N ARG A 29 -10.54 4.99 11.00
CA ARG A 29 -9.42 5.36 10.12
C ARG A 29 -8.07 5.00 10.72
N LYS A 30 -7.88 5.24 12.03
CA LYS A 30 -6.67 4.86 12.75
C LYS A 30 -6.50 3.34 12.81
N THR A 31 -7.55 2.59 13.12
CA THR A 31 -7.51 1.12 13.15
C THR A 31 -7.27 0.53 11.77
N ALA A 32 -7.83 1.10 10.70
CA ALA A 32 -7.54 0.68 9.34
C ALA A 32 -6.08 0.96 8.96
N ALA A 33 -5.53 2.13 9.33
CA ALA A 33 -4.12 2.45 9.12
C ALA A 33 -3.20 1.52 9.93
N ASP A 34 -3.54 1.24 11.19
CA ASP A 34 -2.76 0.35 12.07
C ASP A 34 -2.84 -1.12 11.61
N GLN A 35 -3.98 -1.57 11.07
CA GLN A 35 -4.12 -2.91 10.46
C GLN A 35 -3.39 -3.01 9.13
N GLN A 36 -3.41 -1.95 8.32
CA GLN A 36 -2.66 -1.90 7.07
C GLN A 36 -1.15 -1.88 7.33
N ALA A 37 -0.69 -1.09 8.31
CA ALA A 37 0.69 -1.10 8.77
C ALA A 37 1.11 -2.48 9.30
N LYS A 38 0.23 -3.18 10.04
CA LYS A 38 0.50 -4.57 10.48
C LYS A 38 0.55 -5.59 9.35
N ALA A 39 -0.27 -5.42 8.29
CA ALA A 39 -0.23 -6.29 7.12
C ALA A 39 1.03 -6.01 6.25
N GLU A 40 1.43 -4.75 6.17
CA GLU A 40 2.71 -4.31 5.58
C GLU A 40 3.89 -4.87 6.38
N ASP A 41 3.85 -4.84 7.72
CA ASP A 41 4.87 -5.44 8.59
C ASP A 41 4.91 -6.97 8.50
N ALA A 42 3.75 -7.65 8.44
CA ALA A 42 3.70 -9.11 8.36
C ALA A 42 4.20 -9.66 7.02
N SER A 43 4.05 -8.90 5.93
CA SER A 43 4.61 -9.23 4.62
C SER A 43 6.10 -8.85 4.50
N ALA A 44 6.57 -7.88 5.28
CA ALA A 44 7.99 -7.58 5.47
C ALA A 44 8.72 -8.60 6.37
N ALA A 45 8.06 -9.13 7.40
CA ALA A 45 8.68 -10.00 8.41
C ALA A 45 9.07 -11.41 7.91
N LYS A 46 8.54 -11.89 6.78
CA LYS A 46 8.95 -13.17 6.16
C LYS A 46 10.11 -13.05 5.16
N ARG A 47 10.62 -11.83 4.91
CA ARG A 47 11.67 -11.52 3.92
C ARG A 47 12.78 -10.72 4.59
N SER A 48 13.67 -11.39 5.32
CA SER A 48 14.75 -10.68 6.02
C SER A 48 15.71 -10.01 5.03
N GLY A 49 15.71 -8.67 5.02
CA GLY A 49 16.86 -7.85 4.63
C GLY A 49 16.90 -7.39 3.19
N THR A 50 16.39 -6.17 2.94
CA THR A 50 16.87 -5.22 1.90
C THR A 50 16.84 -5.67 0.43
N GLN A 51 16.53 -6.94 0.13
CA GLN A 51 16.63 -7.56 -1.19
C GLN A 51 15.44 -8.51 -1.43
N TYR A 52 14.88 -8.45 -2.64
CA TYR A 52 13.82 -9.30 -3.16
C TYR A 52 14.30 -9.92 -4.48
N GLN A 53 13.75 -11.07 -4.84
CA GLN A 53 14.00 -11.71 -6.12
C GLN A 53 12.70 -11.76 -6.93
N ALA A 54 12.70 -11.15 -8.10
CA ALA A 54 11.62 -11.27 -9.06
C ALA A 54 11.56 -12.68 -9.65
N THR A 55 10.38 -13.13 -10.04
CA THR A 55 10.22 -14.41 -10.75
C THR A 55 10.79 -14.38 -12.16
N ASN A 56 10.79 -13.20 -12.78
CA ASN A 56 11.46 -12.96 -14.05
C ASN A 56 12.88 -12.44 -13.76
N ASP A 57 13.87 -13.19 -14.18
CA ASP A 57 15.30 -12.86 -14.10
C ASP A 57 15.80 -12.09 -15.34
N HIS A 58 14.89 -11.64 -16.20
CA HIS A 58 15.18 -10.85 -17.39
C HIS A 58 14.31 -9.58 -17.44
N ILE A 59 14.66 -8.60 -16.61
CA ILE A 59 13.95 -7.31 -16.52
C ILE A 59 14.47 -6.37 -17.61
N THR A 60 13.77 -6.34 -18.75
CA THR A 60 14.04 -5.41 -19.84
C THR A 60 12.89 -4.41 -19.96
N GLY A 61 13.10 -3.20 -19.45
CA GLY A 61 12.16 -2.08 -19.54
C GLY A 61 11.54 -1.66 -18.21
N ALA A 62 11.20 -0.38 -18.12
CA ALA A 62 10.63 0.27 -16.94
C ALA A 62 9.32 -0.38 -16.47
N ASP A 63 8.42 -0.75 -17.39
CA ASP A 63 7.14 -1.39 -17.05
C ASP A 63 7.35 -2.75 -16.38
N LYS A 64 8.31 -3.54 -16.88
CA LYS A 64 8.67 -4.83 -16.27
C LYS A 64 9.28 -4.64 -14.89
N ALA A 65 10.08 -3.60 -14.69
CA ALA A 65 10.64 -3.29 -13.37
C ALA A 65 9.56 -2.94 -12.34
N ALA A 66 8.59 -2.09 -12.72
CA ALA A 66 7.46 -1.77 -11.85
C ALA A 66 6.58 -3.00 -11.55
N ALA A 67 6.33 -3.85 -12.55
CA ALA A 67 5.60 -5.09 -12.37
C ALA A 67 6.33 -6.07 -11.45
N ALA A 68 7.65 -6.16 -11.55
CA ALA A 68 8.47 -7.01 -10.69
C ALA A 68 8.40 -6.56 -9.22
N VAL A 69 8.49 -5.25 -8.94
CA VAL A 69 8.29 -4.71 -7.59
C VAL A 69 6.89 -5.02 -7.08
N ASN A 70 5.87 -4.80 -7.89
CA ASN A 70 4.49 -5.13 -7.54
C ASN A 70 4.33 -6.62 -7.23
N GLN A 71 5.00 -7.51 -7.98
CA GLN A 71 4.94 -8.96 -7.81
C GLN A 71 5.64 -9.42 -6.53
N VAL A 72 6.86 -8.94 -6.25
CA VAL A 72 7.61 -9.36 -5.04
C VAL A 72 6.99 -8.83 -3.75
N LEU A 73 6.22 -7.74 -3.82
CA LEU A 73 5.46 -7.20 -2.69
C LEU A 73 4.03 -7.78 -2.59
N ASP A 74 3.71 -8.80 -3.37
CA ASP A 74 2.41 -9.47 -3.37
C ASP A 74 1.22 -8.56 -3.74
N ALA A 75 1.41 -7.76 -4.78
CA ALA A 75 0.41 -6.88 -5.41
C ALA A 75 -0.35 -5.97 -4.42
N PRO A 76 0.35 -5.07 -3.70
CA PRO A 76 -0.27 -4.25 -2.67
C PRO A 76 -1.29 -3.27 -3.27
N LYS A 77 -2.57 -3.41 -2.86
CA LYS A 77 -3.70 -2.63 -3.43
C LYS A 77 -3.64 -1.14 -3.12
N ALA A 78 -2.94 -0.75 -2.05
CA ALA A 78 -2.85 0.62 -1.56
C ALA A 78 -1.61 1.36 -2.07
N GLN A 79 -0.84 0.76 -3.00
CA GLN A 79 0.37 1.38 -3.54
C GLN A 79 0.30 1.51 -5.07
N LEU A 80 1.08 2.45 -5.58
CA LEU A 80 1.33 2.67 -7.00
C LEU A 80 2.84 2.65 -7.23
N PHE A 81 3.29 1.81 -8.15
CA PHE A 81 4.69 1.71 -8.55
C PHE A 81 4.90 2.40 -9.88
N VAL A 82 5.87 3.31 -9.94
CA VAL A 82 6.25 3.99 -11.17
C VAL A 82 7.74 3.91 -11.37
N ALA A 83 8.14 3.25 -12.46
CA ALA A 83 9.51 3.14 -12.88
C ALA A 83 9.98 4.42 -13.59
N VAL A 84 11.23 4.80 -13.35
CA VAL A 84 11.93 5.79 -14.17
C VAL A 84 12.18 5.16 -15.54
N PRO A 85 11.88 5.85 -16.66
CA PRO A 85 11.96 5.26 -17.99
C PRO A 85 13.36 4.76 -18.40
N ASN A 86 14.40 5.40 -17.86
CA ASN A 86 15.79 5.13 -18.24
C ASN A 86 16.41 4.08 -17.32
N VAL A 87 17.20 3.19 -17.94
CA VAL A 87 18.10 2.29 -17.22
C VAL A 87 19.30 3.09 -16.70
N ASN A 88 19.75 2.79 -15.49
CA ASN A 88 20.89 3.40 -14.83
C ASN A 88 21.97 2.34 -14.59
N VAL A 89 23.15 2.78 -14.18
CA VAL A 89 24.30 1.92 -13.88
C VAL A 89 24.79 2.26 -12.47
N ASP A 90 25.05 1.24 -11.64
CA ASP A 90 25.62 1.45 -10.30
C ASP A 90 27.14 1.59 -10.30
N GLY A 91 27.74 1.82 -9.13
CA GLY A 91 29.20 1.99 -8.99
C GLY A 91 30.01 0.75 -9.41
N SER A 92 29.39 -0.42 -9.41
CA SER A 92 29.96 -1.70 -9.81
C SER A 92 29.69 -2.06 -11.29
N GLY A 93 29.00 -1.20 -12.04
CA GLY A 93 28.73 -1.40 -13.46
C GLY A 93 27.45 -2.21 -13.76
N HIS A 94 26.63 -2.52 -12.75
CA HIS A 94 25.39 -3.27 -12.98
C HIS A 94 24.25 -2.35 -13.39
N HIS A 95 23.49 -2.80 -14.39
CA HIS A 95 22.33 -2.07 -14.89
C HIS A 95 21.09 -2.28 -14.02
N TYR A 96 20.38 -1.19 -13.73
CA TYR A 96 19.14 -1.23 -12.96
C TYR A 96 18.11 -0.19 -13.40
N TYR A 97 16.83 -0.47 -13.14
CA TYR A 97 15.74 0.50 -13.21
C TYR A 97 15.41 0.99 -11.81
N GLN A 98 15.21 2.30 -11.66
CA GLN A 98 14.67 2.86 -10.42
C GLN A 98 13.15 2.80 -10.45
N VAL A 99 12.53 2.29 -9.37
CA VAL A 99 11.08 2.23 -9.20
C VAL A 99 10.69 2.97 -7.93
N ASN A 100 9.78 3.93 -8.06
CA ASN A 100 9.27 4.72 -6.94
C ASN A 100 7.90 4.17 -6.53
N ALA A 101 7.71 3.93 -5.23
CA ALA A 101 6.43 3.55 -4.66
C ALA A 101 5.75 4.74 -4.00
N PHE A 102 4.47 4.88 -4.27
CA PHE A 102 3.61 5.91 -3.71
C PHE A 102 2.37 5.29 -3.09
N ALA A 103 1.81 5.93 -2.06
CA ALA A 103 0.48 5.60 -1.60
C ALA A 103 -0.53 5.86 -2.71
N LYS A 104 -1.53 5.01 -2.85
CA LYS A 104 -2.66 5.20 -3.78
C LYS A 104 -3.76 5.98 -3.06
N THR A 105 -4.19 7.10 -3.64
CA THR A 105 -5.33 7.86 -3.10
C THR A 105 -6.64 7.11 -3.35
N THR A 106 -7.73 7.53 -2.69
CA THR A 106 -9.08 6.95 -2.90
C THR A 106 -9.53 7.03 -4.36
N ASN A 107 -9.03 8.02 -5.11
CA ASN A 107 -9.34 8.22 -6.53
C ASN A 107 -8.37 7.46 -7.45
N GLY A 108 -7.51 6.60 -6.88
CA GLY A 108 -6.55 5.80 -7.61
C GLY A 108 -5.31 6.55 -8.11
N GLN A 109 -5.14 7.81 -7.71
CA GLN A 109 -4.02 8.65 -8.12
C GLN A 109 -2.79 8.45 -7.22
N ARG A 110 -1.66 9.00 -7.66
CA ARG A 110 -0.42 9.05 -6.88
C ARG A 110 -0.60 9.95 -5.65
N GLY A 111 -0.36 9.40 -4.47
CA GLY A 111 -0.29 10.11 -3.19
C GLY A 111 1.15 10.32 -2.72
N GLN A 112 1.37 10.25 -1.41
CA GLN A 112 2.68 10.46 -0.79
C GLN A 112 3.71 9.40 -1.24
N ALA A 113 4.97 9.80 -1.33
CA ALA A 113 6.08 8.87 -1.58
C ALA A 113 6.29 7.95 -0.38
N LEU A 114 6.54 6.67 -0.64
CA LEU A 114 6.72 5.64 0.38
C LEU A 114 8.16 5.09 0.37
N ALA A 115 8.63 4.67 -0.81
CA ALA A 115 9.91 3.98 -0.95
C ALA A 115 10.46 4.10 -2.37
N HIS A 116 11.73 3.77 -2.51
CA HIS A 116 12.43 3.61 -3.78
C HIS A 116 13.03 2.21 -3.85
N TYR A 117 13.01 1.63 -5.04
CA TYR A 117 13.54 0.31 -5.34
C TYR A 117 14.50 0.40 -6.51
N PHE A 118 15.56 -0.39 -6.44
CA PHE A 118 16.54 -0.60 -7.50
C PHE A 118 16.29 -2.00 -8.06
N VAL A 119 15.87 -2.09 -9.32
CA VAL A 119 15.51 -3.34 -9.98
C VAL A 119 16.56 -3.66 -11.02
N TYR A 120 17.41 -4.62 -10.72
CA TYR A 120 18.47 -5.08 -11.61
C TYR A 120 17.93 -5.95 -12.73
N LEU A 121 18.66 -6.02 -13.84
CA LEU A 121 18.22 -6.76 -15.03
C LEU A 121 18.07 -8.27 -14.77
N ASP A 122 18.79 -8.80 -13.78
CA ASP A 122 18.75 -10.20 -13.30
C ASP A 122 17.56 -10.49 -12.34
N GLY A 123 16.65 -9.52 -12.16
CA GLY A 123 15.49 -9.66 -11.29
C GLY A 123 15.78 -9.42 -9.81
N LYS A 124 17.00 -9.06 -9.44
CA LYS A 124 17.33 -8.67 -8.07
C LYS A 124 16.75 -7.28 -7.79
N ILE A 125 16.04 -7.13 -6.66
CA ILE A 125 15.38 -5.88 -6.29
C ILE A 125 15.86 -5.46 -4.92
N THR A 126 16.33 -4.24 -4.75
CA THR A 126 16.81 -3.75 -3.45
C THR A 126 16.18 -2.41 -3.09
N THR A 127 16.12 -2.07 -1.80
CA THR A 127 15.68 -0.74 -1.32
C THR A 127 16.84 0.24 -1.12
N LYS A 128 18.06 -0.24 -1.27
CA LYS A 128 19.31 0.55 -1.28
C LYS A 128 20.12 0.12 -2.49
N GLN A 129 20.75 1.08 -3.16
CA GLN A 129 21.69 0.78 -4.22
C GLN A 129 22.80 -0.11 -3.66
N ILE A 130 23.17 -1.15 -4.41
CA ILE A 130 24.29 -2.00 -4.03
C ILE A 130 25.56 -1.19 -4.34
N ASP A 131 26.42 -1.00 -3.34
CA ASP A 131 27.76 -0.41 -3.52
C ASP A 131 28.64 -1.34 -4.38
#